data_AF-A0A7S1U7I7-F1
#
_entry.id   AF-A0A7S1U7I7-F1
#
_cell.length_a   1.000
_cell.length_b   1.000
_cell.length_c   1.000
_cell.angle_alpha   90.00
_cell.angle_beta   90.00
_cell.angle_gamma   90.00
#
_symmetry.space_group_name_H-M   'P 1'
#
loop_
_entity.id
_entity.type
_entity.pdbx_description
1 polymer ?
#
loop_
_entity_poly.entity_id
_entity_poly.type
_entity_poly.pdbx_seq_one_letter_code
_entity_poly.pdbx_strand_id
1 'polypeptide(L)'
;RARAPPLRASSPLPAAAEKSDKGPDGKLTKEAMKALADGIPASSEELFALSVDWDAVHASGAVGSRIKDWVSGKFSEYLGEEDETMTAFVQQKLEERSGPRGIIEELKLVLEDDADVFVAKLWRMIVFEARRHNAEQ
;
A
#
# COMPACT_ATOMS: atom_id res chain seq x y z
N ARG A 1 -28.92 -64.57 -4.52
CA ARG A 1 -27.52 -64.25 -4.12
C ARG A 1 -27.07 -63.11 -5.04
N ALA A 2 -27.36 -61.85 -4.71
CA ALA A 2 -26.54 -60.96 -3.88
C ALA A 2 -25.13 -60.71 -4.47
N ARG A 3 -24.92 -59.60 -5.20
CA ARG A 3 -24.31 -58.36 -4.66
C ARG A 3 -24.06 -57.35 -5.80
N ALA A 4 -24.41 -56.11 -5.48
CA ALA A 4 -24.22 -54.89 -6.26
C ALA A 4 -22.72 -54.55 -6.49
N PRO A 5 -22.40 -53.67 -7.47
CA PRO A 5 -21.05 -53.13 -7.66
C PRO A 5 -20.64 -52.19 -6.50
N PRO A 6 -19.34 -52.06 -6.18
CA PRO A 6 -18.90 -51.13 -5.16
C PRO A 6 -18.93 -49.69 -5.67
N LEU A 7 -19.78 -48.86 -5.06
CA LEU A 7 -19.67 -47.41 -5.06
C LEU A 7 -18.42 -47.03 -4.29
N ARG A 8 -17.34 -46.63 -4.97
CA ARG A 8 -16.26 -45.87 -4.32
C ARG A 8 -16.42 -44.41 -4.69
N ALA A 9 -17.19 -43.71 -3.88
CA ALA A 9 -17.09 -42.27 -3.76
C ALA A 9 -15.67 -41.94 -3.25
N SER A 10 -14.89 -41.28 -4.10
CA SER A 10 -13.72 -40.51 -3.69
C SER A 10 -13.69 -39.27 -4.56
N SER A 11 -14.51 -38.30 -4.19
CA SER A 11 -14.04 -36.92 -4.22
C SER A 11 -13.28 -36.71 -2.91
N PRO A 12 -12.10 -36.08 -2.96
CA PRO A 12 -12.10 -34.68 -2.63
C PRO A 12 -11.31 -33.81 -3.62
N LEU A 13 -11.95 -32.69 -3.97
CA LEU A 13 -11.37 -31.36 -4.19
C LEU A 13 -10.49 -31.10 -5.43
N PRO A 14 -11.00 -30.29 -6.37
CA PRO A 14 -10.17 -29.46 -7.23
C PRO A 14 -10.02 -28.07 -6.58
N ALA A 15 -8.97 -27.81 -5.79
CA ALA A 15 -8.57 -26.43 -5.44
C ALA A 15 -7.33 -26.39 -4.51
N ALA A 16 -6.16 -26.24 -5.13
CA ALA A 16 -5.05 -25.41 -4.65
C ALA A 16 -4.02 -25.47 -5.79
N ALA A 17 -4.30 -24.81 -6.92
CA ALA A 17 -3.71 -23.50 -7.17
C ALA A 17 -2.17 -23.53 -7.03
N GLU A 18 -1.53 -24.50 -7.68
CA GLU A 18 -0.18 -24.31 -8.21
C GLU A 18 -0.30 -23.29 -9.34
N LYS A 19 -0.33 -22.01 -8.96
CA LYS A 19 -0.26 -20.91 -9.93
C LYS A 19 1.19 -20.77 -10.37
N SER A 20 1.50 -21.56 -11.38
CA SER A 20 2.41 -21.16 -12.43
C SER A 20 1.80 -19.90 -13.09
N ASP A 21 2.22 -18.71 -12.68
CA ASP A 21 2.00 -17.49 -13.46
C ASP A 21 3.37 -16.90 -13.82
N LYS A 22 3.95 -17.49 -14.85
CA LYS A 22 5.05 -16.90 -15.59
C LYS A 22 4.42 -16.17 -16.77
N GLY A 23 3.91 -14.96 -16.53
CA GLY A 23 3.53 -14.03 -17.57
C GLY A 23 4.77 -13.35 -18.17
N PRO A 24 4.96 -13.34 -19.50
CA PRO A 24 5.86 -12.39 -20.15
C PRO A 24 5.19 -10.99 -20.14
N ASP A 25 5.97 -9.95 -20.45
CA ASP A 25 5.53 -8.55 -20.59
C ASP A 25 5.48 -7.72 -19.30
N GLY A 26 6.66 -7.44 -18.73
CA GLY A 26 7.11 -6.10 -18.27
C GLY A 26 6.17 -5.20 -17.44
N LYS A 27 5.09 -5.73 -16.90
CA LYS A 27 4.07 -5.00 -16.16
C LYS A 27 3.63 -5.89 -15.03
N LEU A 28 3.81 -5.43 -13.79
CA LEU A 28 3.50 -6.20 -12.59
C LEU A 28 2.12 -6.85 -12.72
N THR A 29 2.09 -8.18 -12.65
CA THR A 29 0.82 -8.90 -12.74
C THR A 29 -0.06 -8.50 -11.57
N LYS A 30 -1.38 -8.65 -11.73
CA LYS A 30 -2.34 -8.38 -10.66
C LYS A 30 -2.01 -9.17 -9.39
N GLU A 31 -1.38 -10.33 -9.55
CA GLU A 31 -0.91 -11.19 -8.47
C GLU A 31 0.33 -10.60 -7.79
N ALA A 32 1.29 -10.07 -8.54
CA ALA A 32 2.43 -9.35 -8.00
C ALA A 32 2.00 -8.11 -7.21
N MET A 33 1.08 -7.29 -7.73
CA MET A 33 0.54 -6.13 -6.98
C MET A 33 -0.11 -6.56 -5.66
N LYS A 34 -0.85 -7.67 -5.69
CA LYS A 34 -1.50 -8.20 -4.49
C LYS A 34 -0.48 -8.74 -3.50
N ALA A 35 0.57 -9.42 -3.96
CA ALA A 35 1.67 -9.91 -3.13
C ALA A 35 2.47 -8.75 -2.50
N LEU A 36 2.70 -7.66 -3.25
CA LEU A 36 3.34 -6.45 -2.74
C LEU A 36 2.53 -5.84 -1.60
N ALA A 37 1.21 -5.71 -1.79
CA ALA A 37 0.30 -5.17 -0.78
C ALA A 37 0.16 -6.10 0.44
N ASP A 38 0.11 -7.42 0.24
CA ASP A 38 0.04 -8.41 1.32
C ASP A 38 1.32 -8.42 2.18
N GLY A 39 2.47 -8.15 1.56
CA GLY A 39 3.73 -7.98 2.28
C GLY A 39 3.85 -6.64 3.05
N ILE A 40 2.88 -5.73 2.95
CA ILE A 40 2.89 -4.47 3.73
C ILE A 40 2.23 -4.76 5.07
N PRO A 41 2.96 -4.63 6.20
CA PRO A 41 2.40 -4.89 7.50
C PRO A 41 1.23 -3.95 7.79
N ALA A 42 0.18 -4.51 8.38
CA ALA A 42 -0.98 -3.72 8.81
C ALA A 42 -0.65 -2.89 10.06
N SER A 43 0.30 -3.34 10.87
CA SER A 43 0.77 -2.66 12.08
C SER A 43 1.49 -1.37 11.72
N SER A 44 1.04 -0.22 12.25
CA SER A 44 1.71 1.07 12.05
C SER A 44 3.17 1.01 12.52
N GLU A 45 3.46 0.34 13.64
CA GLU A 45 4.83 0.21 14.15
C GLU A 45 5.78 -0.51 13.18
N GLU A 46 5.35 -1.64 12.61
CA GLU A 46 6.15 -2.37 11.61
C GLU A 46 6.23 -1.60 10.30
N LEU A 47 5.13 -0.95 9.90
CA LEU A 47 5.08 -0.12 8.70
C LEU A 47 6.07 1.05 8.77
N PHE A 48 6.21 1.65 9.94
CA PHE A 48 7.14 2.74 10.21
C PHE A 48 8.58 2.25 10.41
N ALA A 49 8.76 1.00 10.86
CA ALA A 49 10.06 0.36 10.98
C ALA A 49 10.60 -0.14 9.63
N LEU A 50 9.76 -0.28 8.61
CA LEU A 50 10.20 -0.62 7.26
C LEU A 50 11.05 0.50 6.67
N SER A 51 12.24 0.12 6.19
CA SER A 51 13.06 0.98 5.35
C SER A 51 12.35 1.23 4.03
N VAL A 52 11.96 2.49 3.81
CA VAL A 52 11.35 2.94 2.56
C VAL A 52 12.45 3.40 1.61
N ASP A 53 12.48 2.84 0.40
CA ASP A 53 13.32 3.33 -0.69
C ASP A 53 12.77 4.62 -1.25
N TRP A 54 13.08 5.74 -0.59
CA TRP A 54 12.68 7.07 -1.04
C TRP A 54 13.14 7.38 -2.45
N ASP A 55 14.31 6.88 -2.86
CA ASP A 55 14.82 7.09 -4.23
C ASP A 55 13.86 6.51 -5.27
N ALA A 56 13.38 5.28 -5.07
CA ALA A 56 12.39 4.65 -5.93
C ALA A 56 11.05 5.41 -5.96
N VAL A 57 10.60 5.93 -4.80
CA VAL A 57 9.36 6.72 -4.71
C VAL A 57 9.49 8.06 -5.43
N HIS A 58 10.65 8.72 -5.35
CA HIS A 58 10.90 9.97 -6.05
C HIS A 58 11.07 9.73 -7.56
N ALA A 59 11.80 8.67 -7.94
CA ALA A 59 11.99 8.26 -9.33
C ALA A 59 10.68 7.85 -10.01
N SER A 60 9.71 7.28 -9.27
CA SER A 60 8.38 6.98 -9.80
C SER A 60 7.53 8.23 -10.05
N GLY A 61 7.90 9.39 -9.49
CA GLY A 61 7.10 10.62 -9.55
C GLY A 61 5.83 10.57 -8.70
N ALA A 62 5.65 9.53 -7.88
CA ALA A 62 4.44 9.34 -7.09
C ALA A 62 4.24 10.46 -6.05
N VAL A 63 5.31 10.99 -5.45
CA VAL A 63 5.23 12.04 -4.42
C VAL A 63 4.56 13.30 -4.93
N GLY A 64 5.00 13.82 -6.08
CA GLY A 64 4.55 15.11 -6.61
C GLY A 64 3.18 15.11 -7.28
N SER A 65 2.68 13.93 -7.70
CA SER A 65 1.40 13.82 -8.40
C SER A 65 0.41 12.94 -7.64
N ARG A 66 0.76 11.67 -7.39
CA ARG A 66 -0.15 10.68 -6.80
C ARG A 66 -0.45 10.97 -5.32
N ILE A 67 0.60 11.23 -4.55
CA ILE A 67 0.49 11.49 -3.12
C ILE A 67 -0.14 12.86 -2.92
N LYS A 68 0.29 13.88 -3.68
CA LYS A 68 -0.30 15.21 -3.65
C LYS A 68 -1.83 15.18 -3.82
N ASP A 69 -2.33 14.56 -4.91
CA ASP A 69 -3.77 14.44 -5.16
C ASP A 69 -4.50 13.70 -4.02
N TRP A 70 -3.91 12.61 -3.54
CA TRP A 70 -4.51 11.81 -2.46
C TRP A 70 -4.59 12.59 -1.14
N VAL A 71 -3.53 13.30 -0.79
CA VAL A 71 -3.44 14.14 0.41
C VAL A 71 -4.47 15.27 0.32
N SER A 72 -4.53 15.96 -0.82
CA SER A 72 -5.49 17.05 -1.08
C SER A 72 -6.94 16.59 -0.90
N GLY A 73 -7.31 15.48 -1.53
CA GLY A 73 -8.64 14.89 -1.39
C GLY A 73 -8.94 14.40 0.04
N LYS A 74 -7.92 13.92 0.76
CA LYS A 74 -8.07 13.52 2.16
C LYS A 74 -8.29 14.70 3.09
N PHE A 75 -7.58 15.80 2.91
CA PHE A 75 -7.83 17.02 3.67
C PHE A 75 -9.21 17.57 3.39
N SER A 76 -9.67 17.58 2.14
CA SER A 76 -11.05 17.96 1.80
C SER A 76 -12.10 17.05 2.43
N GLU A 77 -11.83 15.75 2.56
CA GLU A 77 -12.75 14.82 3.23
C GLU A 77 -12.80 15.00 4.75
N TYR A 78 -11.67 15.30 5.40
CA TYR A 78 -11.60 15.49 6.85
C TYR A 78 -12.02 16.90 7.30
N LEU A 79 -11.57 17.94 6.59
CA LEU A 79 -11.80 19.35 6.94
C LEU A 79 -13.02 19.95 6.22
N GLY A 80 -13.51 19.30 5.17
CA GLY A 80 -14.57 19.84 4.30
C GLY A 80 -14.06 20.83 3.24
N GLU A 81 -12.78 21.18 3.28
CA GLU A 81 -12.11 22.10 2.35
C GLU A 81 -10.75 21.56 1.91
N GLU A 82 -10.38 21.85 0.66
CA GLU A 82 -9.05 21.51 0.15
C GLU A 82 -8.03 22.49 0.71
N ASP A 83 -7.06 21.97 1.45
CA ASP A 83 -5.96 22.77 2.00
C ASP A 83 -4.66 22.49 1.24
N GLU A 84 -4.34 23.38 0.29
CA GLU A 84 -3.09 23.32 -0.47
C GLU A 84 -1.86 23.52 0.42
N THR A 85 -2.00 24.25 1.53
CA THR A 85 -0.89 24.52 2.46
C THR A 85 -0.47 23.25 3.18
N MET A 86 -1.43 22.50 3.71
CA MET A 86 -1.20 21.20 4.34
C MET A 86 -0.73 20.15 3.34
N THR A 87 -1.26 20.19 2.12
CA THR A 87 -0.78 19.31 1.05
C THR A 87 0.69 19.58 0.71
N ALA A 88 1.07 20.85 0.55
CA ALA A 88 2.46 21.25 0.31
C ALA A 88 3.35 20.92 1.52
N PHE A 89 2.85 21.09 2.73
CA PHE A 89 3.57 20.73 3.96
C PHE A 89 3.88 19.23 4.03
N VAL A 90 2.88 18.37 3.79
CA VAL A 90 3.10 16.92 3.73
C VAL A 90 4.09 16.57 2.63
N GLN A 91 3.95 17.16 1.44
CA GLN A 91 4.87 16.94 0.33
C GLN A 91 6.31 17.29 0.72
N GLN A 92 6.52 18.44 1.36
CA GLN A 92 7.84 18.85 1.86
C GLN A 92 8.38 17.85 2.88
N LYS A 93 7.56 17.36 3.81
CA LYS A 93 8.00 16.34 4.79
C LYS A 93 8.48 15.05 4.13
N LEU A 94 7.85 14.65 3.03
CA LEU A 94 8.26 13.48 2.25
C LEU A 94 9.57 13.72 1.50
N GLU A 95 9.77 14.94 0.97
CA GLU A 95 11.04 15.34 0.33
C GLU A 95 12.19 15.39 1.36
N GLU A 96 11.91 15.87 2.57
CA GLU A 96 12.83 15.85 3.71
C GLU A 96 13.07 14.44 4.28
N ARG A 97 12.36 13.42 3.77
CA ARG A 97 12.39 12.03 4.25
C ARG A 97 12.12 11.96 5.75
N SER A 98 11.23 12.83 6.22
CA SER A 98 10.84 12.91 7.61
C SER A 98 10.23 11.59 8.06
N GLY A 99 10.58 11.16 9.27
CA GLY A 99 10.01 9.95 9.85
C GLY A 99 8.50 10.08 10.04
N PRO A 100 7.74 8.97 9.95
CA PRO A 100 6.29 8.98 9.99
C PRO A 100 5.76 9.56 11.31
N ARG A 101 6.44 9.28 12.44
CA ARG A 101 6.09 9.85 13.74
C ARG A 101 6.15 11.37 13.77
N GLY A 102 7.16 11.97 13.15
CA GLY A 102 7.27 13.44 13.08
C GLY A 102 6.13 14.06 12.29
N ILE A 103 5.76 13.42 11.17
CA ILE A 103 4.62 13.86 10.36
C ILE A 103 3.31 13.71 11.15
N ILE A 104 3.13 12.61 11.89
CA ILE A 104 1.96 12.42 12.75
C ILE A 104 1.85 13.53 13.77
N GLU A 105 2.93 13.85 14.50
CA GLU A 105 2.89 14.87 15.56
C GLU A 105 2.46 16.24 15.03
N GLU A 106 2.97 16.65 13.86
CA GLU A 106 2.59 17.93 13.27
C GLU A 106 1.16 17.90 12.72
N LEU A 107 0.76 16.81 12.07
CA LEU A 107 -0.61 16.67 11.56
C LEU A 107 -1.63 16.48 12.68
N LYS A 108 -1.25 15.93 13.82
CA LYS A 108 -2.11 15.74 15.00
C LYS A 108 -2.57 17.05 15.61
N LEU A 109 -1.86 18.15 15.38
CA LEU A 109 -2.30 19.49 15.77
C LEU A 109 -3.52 19.98 14.97
N VAL A 110 -3.75 19.40 13.79
CA VAL A 110 -4.82 19.79 12.86
C VAL A 110 -5.91 18.72 12.78
N LEU A 111 -5.51 17.46 12.61
CA LEU A 111 -6.37 16.29 12.41
C LEU A 111 -6.62 15.49 13.70
N GLU A 112 -5.99 15.85 14.83
CA GLU A 112 -6.12 15.15 16.12
C GLU A 112 -5.99 13.61 16.00
N ASP A 113 -7.03 12.86 16.36
CA ASP A 113 -7.03 11.40 16.35
C ASP A 113 -6.99 10.79 14.93
N ASP A 114 -7.38 11.55 13.90
CA ASP A 114 -7.35 11.09 12.50
C ASP A 114 -5.94 11.14 11.87
N ALA A 115 -5.00 11.88 12.47
CA ALA A 115 -3.63 12.02 11.97
C ALA A 115 -2.89 10.68 11.88
N ASP A 116 -3.06 9.81 12.89
CA ASP A 116 -2.39 8.50 12.94
C ASP A 116 -2.86 7.61 11.78
N VAL A 117 -4.17 7.60 11.53
CA VAL A 117 -4.80 6.86 10.44
C VAL A 117 -4.39 7.43 9.09
N PHE A 118 -4.31 8.76 8.98
CA PHE A 118 -3.89 9.44 7.77
C PHE A 118 -2.45 9.10 7.41
N VAL A 119 -1.49 9.25 8.35
CA VAL A 119 -0.09 8.95 8.08
C VAL A 119 0.14 7.46 7.87
N ALA A 120 -0.57 6.58 8.59
CA ALA A 120 -0.50 5.15 8.32
C ALA A 120 -0.92 4.82 6.88
N LYS A 121 -2.02 5.41 6.38
CA LYS A 121 -2.44 5.24 4.97
C LYS A 121 -1.43 5.82 3.99
N LEU A 122 -0.91 7.02 4.28
CA LEU A 122 0.11 7.69 3.48
C LEU A 122 1.37 6.82 3.36
N TRP A 123 1.86 6.30 4.48
CA TRP A 123 3.06 5.47 4.51
C TRP A 123 2.87 4.16 3.77
N ARG A 124 1.69 3.53 3.86
CA ARG A 124 1.36 2.35 3.04
C ARG A 124 1.43 2.66 1.55
N MET A 125 0.93 3.82 1.12
CA MET A 125 1.02 4.22 -0.28
C MET A 125 2.47 4.41 -0.73
N ILE A 126 3.29 5.05 0.09
CA ILE A 126 4.72 5.27 -0.20
C ILE A 126 5.46 3.94 -0.32
N VAL A 127 5.32 3.05 0.66
CA VAL A 127 5.94 1.72 0.65
C VAL A 127 5.47 0.91 -0.56
N PHE A 128 4.18 0.95 -0.87
CA PHE A 128 3.63 0.27 -2.02
C PHE A 128 4.24 0.77 -3.33
N GLU A 129 4.26 2.09 -3.54
CA GLU A 129 4.84 2.68 -4.76
C GLU A 129 6.34 2.45 -4.84
N ALA A 130 7.07 2.46 -3.71
CA ALA A 130 8.49 2.13 -3.65
C ALA A 130 8.73 0.69 -4.13
N ARG A 131 8.03 -0.28 -3.53
CA ARG A 131 8.17 -1.70 -3.88
C ARG A 131 7.72 -1.99 -5.29
N ARG A 132 6.66 -1.32 -5.73
CA ARG A 132 6.16 -1.41 -7.09
C ARG A 132 7.21 -0.91 -8.08
N HIS A 133 7.74 0.29 -7.87
CA HIS A 133 8.79 0.84 -8.72
C HIS A 133 10.03 -0.06 -8.73
N ASN A 134 10.48 -0.52 -7.56
CA ASN A 134 11.63 -1.41 -7.44
C ASN A 134 11.41 -2.80 -8.05
N ALA A 135 10.17 -3.23 -8.23
CA ALA A 135 9.84 -4.48 -8.92
C ALA A 135 9.63 -4.30 -10.44
N GLU A 136 9.48 -3.06 -10.91
CA GLU A 136 9.42 -2.70 -12.34
C GLU A 136 10.81 -2.38 -12.93
N GLN A 137 11.81 -2.09 -12.09
CA GLN A 137 13.22 -1.87 -12.46
C GLN A 137 14.03 -3.17 -12.45
#